data_AF-A0AB38FLT2-F1
#
_entry.id   AF-A0AB38FLT2-F1
#
_cell.length_a   1.000
_cell.length_b   1.000
_cell.length_c   1.000
_cell.angle_alpha   90.00
_cell.angle_beta   90.00
_cell.angle_gamma   90.00
#
_symmetry.space_group_name_H-M   'P 1'
#
loop_
_entity.id
_entity.type
_entity.pdbx_description
1 polymer ?
#
loop_
_entity_poly.entity_id
_entity_poly.type
_entity_poly.pdbx_seq_one_letter_code
_entity_poly.pdbx_strand_id
1 'polypeptide(L)' 'MRLLTRNLAAEVSTDPAANRPITLRFAGLHVVMTAAEARALADELHDAAERSAP' A
#
# COMPACT_ATOMS: atom_id res chain seq x y z
N MET A 1 25.55 17.30 -11.81
CA MET A 1 24.91 18.00 -10.68
C MET A 1 24.48 16.94 -9.66
N ARG A 2 24.99 16.96 -8.42
CA ARG A 2 24.67 15.94 -7.40
C ARG A 2 23.48 16.44 -6.57
N LEU A 3 22.33 15.77 -6.66
CA LEU A 3 21.16 16.03 -5.82
C LEU A 3 21.47 15.58 -4.39
N LEU A 4 21.45 16.53 -3.44
CA LEU A 4 21.66 16.27 -2.02
C LEU A 4 20.30 16.00 -1.37
N THR A 5 20.10 14.75 -0.94
CA THR A 5 18.87 14.17 -0.40
C THR A 5 18.33 14.77 0.89
N ARG A 6 18.99 15.79 1.46
CA ARG A 6 18.70 16.28 2.82
C ARG A 6 17.42 17.10 2.95
N ASN A 7 16.83 17.58 1.85
CA ASN A 7 15.62 18.42 1.84
C ASN A 7 14.49 17.89 0.93
N LEU A 8 14.52 16.61 0.56
CA LEU A 8 13.40 16.02 -0.19
C LEU A 8 12.26 15.70 0.77
N ALA A 9 11.27 16.59 0.86
CA ALA A 9 9.98 16.22 1.41
C ALA A 9 9.38 15.15 0.50
N ALA A 10 9.11 13.97 1.04
CA ALA A 10 8.43 12.92 0.30
C ALA A 10 6.99 13.36 0.04
N GLU A 11 6.75 14.02 -1.09
CA GLU A 11 5.39 14.28 -1.56
C GLU A 11 4.82 12.99 -2.12
N VAL A 12 3.98 12.34 -1.32
CA VAL A 12 3.15 11.22 -1.77
C VAL A 12 1.96 11.81 -2.53
N SER A 13 2.11 11.99 -3.84
CA SER A 13 1.00 12.32 -4.72
C SER A 13 0.29 11.03 -5.13
N THR A 14 -0.94 10.83 -4.62
CA THR A 14 -1.80 9.72 -5.04
C THR A 14 -2.71 10.18 -6.17
N ASP A 15 -2.60 9.56 -7.35
CA ASP A 15 -3.54 9.76 -8.44
C ASP A 15 -4.77 8.85 -8.23
N PRO A 16 -5.96 9.41 -7.93
CA PRO A 16 -7.16 8.63 -7.69
C PRO A 16 -7.72 7.96 -8.96
N ALA A 17 -7.29 8.40 -10.16
CA ALA A 17 -7.68 7.80 -11.43
C ALA A 17 -6.69 6.73 -11.92
N ALA A 18 -5.58 6.51 -11.20
CA ALA A 18 -4.59 5.51 -11.56
C ALA A 18 -5.16 4.09 -11.39
N ASN A 19 -5.61 3.48 -12.49
CA ASN A 19 -6.12 2.11 -12.51
C ASN A 19 -4.99 1.06 -12.60
N ARG A 20 -3.89 1.28 -11.85
CA ARG A 20 -2.75 0.37 -11.85
C ARG A 20 -3.03 -0.78 -10.90
N PRO A 21 -2.93 -2.05 -11.36
CA PRO A 21 -3.12 -3.18 -10.48
C PRO A 21 -2.01 -3.23 -9.42
N ILE A 22 -2.40 -3.55 -8.19
CA ILE A 22 -1.49 -3.75 -7.06
C ILE A 22 -1.16 -5.24 -6.98
N THR A 23 0.13 -5.55 -6.83
CA THR A 23 0.60 -6.91 -6.61
C THR A 23 1.01 -7.08 -5.16
N LEU A 24 0.32 -7.97 -4.44
CA LEU A 24 0.69 -8.36 -3.09
C LEU A 24 1.38 -9.73 -3.12
N ARG A 25 2.45 -9.85 -2.33
CA ARG A 25 3.18 -11.11 -2.14
C ARG A 25 3.16 -11.51 -0.67
N PHE A 26 2.58 -12.65 -0.37
CA PHE A 26 2.52 -13.20 0.99
C PHE A 26 2.66 -14.72 0.94
N ALA A 27 3.49 -15.29 1.82
CA ALA A 27 3.75 -16.73 1.89
C ALA A 27 4.07 -17.43 0.54
N GLY A 28 4.70 -16.72 -0.40
CA GLY A 28 5.01 -17.23 -1.74
C GLY A 28 3.85 -17.16 -2.75
N LEU A 29 2.66 -16.73 -2.32
CA LEU A 29 1.53 -16.44 -3.20
C LEU A 29 1.64 -15.03 -3.77
N HIS A 30 1.20 -14.87 -5.01
CA HIS A 30 1.13 -13.60 -5.72
C HIS A 30 -0.34 -13.33 -6.05
N VAL A 31 -0.86 -12.21 -5.54
CA VAL A 31 -2.24 -11.79 -5.83
C VAL A 31 -2.21 -10.43 -6.50
N VAL A 32 -2.91 -10.33 -7.62
CA VAL A 32 -3.09 -9.09 -8.37
C VAL A 32 -4.52 -8.62 -8.11
N MET A 33 -4.65 -7.37 -7.68
CA MET A 33 -5.94 -6.79 -7.32
C MET A 33 -5.98 -5.29 -7.65
N THR A 34 -7.17 -4.73 -7.70
CA THR A 34 -7.40 -3.30 -7.85
C THR A 34 -6.96 -2.54 -6.59
N ALA A 35 -6.77 -1.23 -6.70
CA ALA A 35 -6.49 -0.38 -5.55
C ALA A 35 -7.61 -0.41 -4.49
N ALA A 36 -8.87 -0.54 -4.93
CA ALA A 36 -10.02 -0.65 -4.03
C ALA A 36 -9.99 -1.95 -3.23
N GLU A 37 -9.74 -3.09 -3.90
CA GLU A 37 -9.62 -4.40 -3.24
C GLU A 37 -8.42 -4.44 -2.28
N ALA A 38 -7.28 -3.89 -2.68
CA ALA A 38 -6.10 -3.81 -1.81
C ALA A 38 -6.37 -2.98 -0.55
N ARG A 39 -7.13 -1.90 -0.68
CA ARG A 39 -7.52 -1.07 0.46
C ARG A 39 -8.47 -1.80 1.39
N ALA A 40 -9.52 -2.43 0.85
CA ALA A 40 -10.44 -3.23 1.66
C ALA A 40 -9.72 -4.34 2.43
N LEU A 41 -8.78 -5.03 1.78
CA LEU A 41 -7.96 -6.05 2.43
C LEU A 41 -7.08 -5.47 3.54
N ALA A 42 -6.46 -4.31 3.33
CA ALA A 42 -5.64 -3.66 4.34
C ALA A 42 -6.47 -3.26 5.58
N ASP A 43 -7.68 -2.74 5.37
CA ASP A 43 -8.60 -2.36 6.44
C ASP A 43 -9.04 -3.62 7.23
N GLU A 44 -9.40 -4.71 6.56
CA GLU A 44 -9.77 -5.97 7.23
C GLU A 44 -8.63 -6.57 8.07
N LEU A 45 -7.39 -6.52 7.55
CA LEU A 45 -6.21 -6.99 8.27
C LEU A 45 -5.90 -6.11 9.50
N HIS A 46 -6.09 -4.80 9.36
CA HIS A 46 -5.93 -3.87 10.47
C HIS A 46 -6.95 -4.16 11.58
N ASP A 47 -8.24 -4.25 11.23
CA ASP A 47 -9.32 -4.57 12.18
C ASP A 47 -9.10 -5.94 12.85
N ALA A 48 -8.65 -6.94 12.09
CA ALA A 48 -8.34 -8.26 12.63
C ALA A 48 -7.17 -8.21 13.63
N ALA A 49 -6.16 -7.38 13.37
CA ALA A 49 -5.04 -7.18 14.28
C ALA A 49 -5.48 -6.46 15.58
N GLU A 50 -6.32 -5.42 15.48
CA GLU A 50 -6.86 -4.73 16.65
C GLU A 50 -7.69 -5.66 17.55
N ARG A 51 -8.53 -6.52 16.96
CA ARG A 51 -9.30 -7.54 17.71
C ARG A 51 -8.42 -8.61 18.38
N SER A 52 -7.22 -8.84 17.84
CA SER A 52 -6.31 -9.88 18.32
C SER A 52 -5.27 -9.35 19.32
N ALA A 53 -5.23 -8.03 19.54
CA ALA A 53 -4.37 -7.41 20.53
C ALA A 53 -4.95 -7.63 21.96
N PRO A 54 -4.16 -8.17 22.90
CA PRO A 54 -4.61 -8.49 24.27
C PRO A 54 -4.88 -7.27 25.14
#